data_AF-A0A538PBR4-F1
#
_entry.id   AF-A0A538PBR4-F1
#
_cell.length_a   1.000
_cell.length_b   1.000
_cell.length_c   1.000
_cell.angle_alpha   90.00
_cell.angle_beta   90.00
_cell.angle_gamma   90.00
#
_symmetry.space_group_name_H-M   'P 1'
#
loop_
_entity.id
_entity.type
_entity.pdbx_description
1 polymer ?
#
loop_
_entity_poly.entity_id
_entity_poly.type
_entity_poly.pdbx_seq_one_letter_code
_entity_poly.pdbx_strand_id
1 'polypeptide(L)'
;MSFKSFGLAGPGFPPGAEGGVAVLQIELRPSSGGKIQAFLTINCVLGSPPEGVEEGIQLNVGFINFDHSVSGFTLFIQVADD
;
A
#
# COMPACT_ATOMS: atom_id res chain seq x y z
N MET A 1 -6.72 9.81 -1.88
CA MET A 1 -6.12 8.71 -1.11
C MET A 1 -7.23 7.95 -0.42
N SER A 2 -7.10 6.63 -0.29
CA SER A 2 -7.99 5.81 0.54
C SER A 2 -7.18 4.79 1.33
N PHE A 3 -7.67 4.45 2.52
CA PHE A 3 -7.13 3.36 3.33
C PHE A 3 -8.26 2.46 3.79
N LYS A 4 -8.05 1.14 3.72
CA LYS A 4 -8.95 0.13 4.27
C LYS A 4 -8.16 -0.77 5.20
N SER A 5 -8.42 -0.64 6.50
CA SER A 5 -7.79 -1.47 7.52
C SER A 5 -8.23 -2.93 7.44
N PHE A 6 -7.30 -3.84 7.74
CA PHE A 6 -7.56 -5.25 8.03
C PHE A 6 -7.51 -5.55 9.53
N GLY A 7 -7.28 -4.54 10.37
CA GLY A 7 -7.11 -4.68 11.81
C GLY A 7 -5.66 -4.84 12.26
N LEU A 8 -5.48 -4.86 13.58
CA LEU A 8 -4.17 -4.87 14.23
C LEU A 8 -3.40 -6.18 13.98
N ALA A 9 -2.08 -6.06 13.84
CA ALA A 9 -1.18 -7.16 13.51
C ALA A 9 -0.99 -8.22 14.62
N GLY A 10 -1.38 -7.89 15.85
CA GLY A 10 -1.24 -8.77 17.02
C GLY A 10 0.16 -8.78 17.64
N PRO A 11 0.46 -9.74 18.55
CA PRO A 11 1.74 -9.82 19.25
C PRO A 11 2.93 -9.99 18.30
N GLY A 12 4.06 -9.36 18.64
CA GLY A 12 5.29 -9.44 17.84
C GLY A 12 5.51 -8.27 16.88
N PHE A 13 4.55 -7.34 16.79
CA PHE A 13 4.67 -6.11 16.01
C PHE A 13 4.72 -4.86 16.90
N PRO A 14 5.23 -3.72 16.38
CA PRO A 14 5.17 -2.45 17.08
C PRO A 14 3.74 -2.07 17.49
N PRO A 15 3.54 -1.29 18.58
CA PRO A 15 2.24 -0.76 18.94
C PRO A 15 1.60 0.00 17.78
N GLY A 16 0.30 -0.21 17.57
CA GLY A 16 -0.45 0.43 16.47
C GLY A 16 -0.22 -0.19 15.09
N ALA A 17 0.59 -1.26 14.99
CA ALA A 17 0.76 -2.00 13.75
C ALA A 17 -0.56 -2.59 13.25
N GLU A 18 -0.90 -2.33 12.00
CA GLU A 18 -2.09 -2.87 11.33
C GLU A 18 -1.80 -3.31 9.90
N GLY A 19 -2.63 -4.23 9.41
CA GLY A 19 -2.72 -4.53 7.99
C GLY A 19 -3.75 -3.65 7.29
N GLY A 20 -3.74 -3.68 5.97
CA GLY A 20 -4.70 -2.95 5.17
C GLY A 20 -4.28 -2.76 3.72
N VAL A 21 -5.10 -1.99 3.00
CA VAL A 21 -4.82 -1.50 1.65
C VAL A 21 -4.80 0.02 1.66
N ALA A 22 -3.67 0.61 1.28
CA ALA A 22 -3.56 2.03 1.00
C ALA A 22 -3.50 2.26 -0.51
N VAL A 23 -4.35 3.16 -1.03
CA VAL A 23 -4.31 3.62 -2.42
C VAL A 23 -3.98 5.10 -2.43
N LEU A 24 -2.81 5.42 -2.98
CA LEU A 24 -2.28 6.76 -3.09
C LEU A 24 -2.38 7.22 -4.55
N GLN A 25 -2.93 8.41 -4.76
CA GLN A 25 -2.78 9.10 -6.04
C GLN A 25 -1.43 9.82 -6.00
N ILE A 26 -0.55 9.51 -6.95
CA ILE A 26 0.81 10.06 -7.01
C ILE A 26 1.08 10.68 -8.39
N GLU A 27 2.08 11.57 -8.44
CA GLU A 27 2.62 12.13 -9.67
C GLU A 27 4.05 11.60 -9.86
N LEU A 28 4.29 10.82 -10.92
CA LEU A 28 5.64 10.39 -11.30
C LEU A 28 6.34 11.51 -12.08
N ARG A 29 7.62 11.73 -11.77
CA ARG A 29 8.47 12.73 -12.41
C ARG A 29 9.74 12.07 -12.98
N PRO A 30 9.69 11.54 -14.22
CA PRO A 30 10.86 10.95 -14.84
C PRO A 30 11.98 11.97 -15.01
N SER A 31 13.24 11.53 -14.86
CA SER A 31 14.41 12.39 -15.08
C SER A 31 14.51 12.91 -16.52
N SER A 32 13.93 12.18 -17.48
CA SER A 32 13.78 12.60 -18.88
C SER A 32 12.78 13.74 -19.09
N GLY A 33 12.05 14.16 -18.04
CA GLY A 33 11.00 15.16 -18.10
C GLY A 33 9.59 14.57 -18.23
N GLY A 34 8.59 15.45 -18.10
CA GLY A 34 7.17 15.09 -18.10
C GLY A 34 6.60 14.77 -16.71
N LYS A 35 5.29 14.51 -16.67
CA LYS A 35 4.53 14.17 -15.47
C LYS A 35 3.50 13.10 -15.82
N ILE A 36 3.38 12.08 -14.98
CA ILE A 36 2.44 10.98 -15.18
C ILE A 36 1.64 10.81 -13.89
N GLN A 37 0.32 10.92 -13.99
CA GLN A 37 -0.58 10.60 -12.87
C GLN A 37 -0.69 9.09 -12.73
N ALA A 38 -0.57 8.60 -11.50
CA ALA A 38 -0.57 7.18 -11.21
C ALA A 38 -1.25 6.87 -9.88
N PHE A 39 -1.59 5.60 -9.69
CA PHE A 39 -2.06 5.06 -8.43
C PHE A 39 -1.05 4.07 -7.87
N LEU A 40 -0.62 4.28 -6.63
CA LEU A 40 0.22 3.34 -5.88
C LEU A 40 -0.67 2.62 -4.88
N THR A 41 -0.78 1.31 -5.03
CA THR A 41 -1.50 0.43 -4.11
C THR A 41 -0.47 -0.28 -3.24
N ILE A 42 -0.65 -0.21 -1.93
CA ILE A 42 0.21 -0.84 -0.93
C ILE A 42 -0.67 -1.77 -0.09
N ASN A 43 -0.32 -3.06 -0.08
CA ASN A 43 -1.01 -4.10 0.67
C ASN A 43 -0.13 -4.60 1.82
N CYS A 44 -0.70 -4.64 3.02
CA CYS A 44 -0.11 -5.28 4.19
C CYS A 44 -1.08 -6.36 4.68
N VAL A 45 -0.69 -7.63 4.65
CA VAL A 45 -1.59 -8.78 4.95
C VAL A 45 -1.72 -9.11 6.44
N LEU A 46 -1.31 -8.20 7.32
CA LEU A 46 -1.49 -8.34 8.77
C LEU A 46 -2.97 -8.21 9.17
N GLY A 47 -3.31 -8.71 10.36
CA GLY A 47 -4.69 -8.67 10.86
C GLY A 47 -5.58 -9.73 10.21
N SER A 48 -6.69 -9.29 9.58
CA SER A 48 -7.70 -10.13 8.95
C SER A 48 -7.93 -9.72 7.48
N PRO A 49 -6.95 -9.98 6.59
CA PRO A 49 -7.08 -9.64 5.17
C PRO A 49 -8.20 -10.46 4.50
N PRO A 50 -8.92 -9.91 3.51
CA PRO A 50 -9.78 -10.69 2.63
C PRO A 50 -9.01 -11.77 1.86
N GLU A 51 -9.71 -12.84 1.45
CA GLU A 51 -9.11 -13.87 0.60
C GLU A 51 -8.56 -13.29 -0.70
N GLY A 52 -7.40 -13.79 -1.13
CA GLY A 52 -6.75 -13.39 -2.37
C GLY A 52 -5.94 -12.09 -2.31
N VAL A 53 -5.86 -11.41 -1.16
CA VAL A 53 -4.95 -10.27 -0.99
C VAL A 53 -3.52 -10.78 -0.75
N GLU A 54 -2.60 -10.35 -1.60
CA GLU A 54 -1.18 -10.60 -1.45
C GLU A 54 -0.45 -9.36 -0.95
N GLU A 55 0.58 -9.60 -0.14
CA GLU A 55 1.50 -8.58 0.36
C GLU A 55 2.24 -7.88 -0.79
N GLY A 56 2.48 -6.57 -0.64
CA GLY A 56 3.39 -5.83 -1.51
C GLY A 56 2.82 -4.57 -2.12
N ILE A 57 3.47 -4.12 -3.20
CA ILE A 57 3.25 -2.80 -3.80
C ILE A 57 2.98 -2.94 -5.30
N GLN A 58 1.94 -2.27 -5.79
CA GLN A 58 1.56 -2.21 -7.20
C GLN A 58 1.45 -0.76 -7.66
N LEU A 59 1.94 -0.46 -8.88
CA LEU A 59 1.89 0.87 -9.48
C LEU A 59 1.08 0.84 -10.77
N ASN A 60 -0.04 1.56 -10.81
CA ASN A 60 -0.83 1.71 -12.02
C ASN A 60 -0.61 3.10 -12.62
N VAL A 61 -0.06 3.18 -13.84
CA VAL A 61 0.15 4.44 -14.56
C VAL A 61 -0.82 4.62 -15.74
N GLY A 62 -1.97 3.93 -15.72
CA GLY A 62 -3.06 4.00 -16.69
C GLY A 62 -2.79 3.28 -18.02
N PHE A 63 -1.65 3.56 -18.66
CA PHE A 63 -1.31 3.05 -20.02
C PHE A 63 -0.06 2.15 -20.05
N ILE A 64 0.70 2.07 -18.97
CA ILE A 64 1.72 1.02 -18.76
C ILE A 64 1.20 0.14 -17.61
N ASN A 65 1.02 -1.14 -17.88
CA ASN A 65 0.57 -2.10 -16.87
C ASN A 65 1.79 -2.62 -16.09
N PHE A 66 1.96 -2.14 -14.86
CA PHE A 66 2.66 -2.90 -13.83
C PHE A 66 1.59 -3.59 -12.99
N ASP A 67 1.20 -4.77 -13.42
CA ASP A 67 0.09 -5.55 -12.86
C ASP A 67 0.53 -6.52 -11.75
N HIS A 68 1.83 -6.71 -11.57
CA HIS A 68 2.37 -7.54 -10.50
C HIS A 68 2.70 -6.73 -9.24
N SER A 69 2.24 -7.23 -8.09
CA SER A 69 2.75 -6.80 -6.79
C SER A 69 4.19 -7.26 -6.64
N VAL A 70 5.09 -6.37 -6.23
CA VAL A 70 6.44 -6.79 -5.81
C VAL A 70 6.41 -7.18 -4.34
N SER A 71 6.89 -8.39 -4.05
CA SER A 71 6.93 -8.92 -2.68
C SER A 71 7.87 -8.10 -1.80
N GLY A 72 7.43 -7.79 -0.59
CA GLY A 72 8.21 -7.10 0.43
C GLY A 72 7.55 -7.25 1.80
N PHE A 73 8.12 -6.64 2.83
CA PHE A 73 7.46 -6.51 4.12
C PHE A 73 6.93 -5.08 4.27
N THR A 74 5.60 -4.93 4.27
CA THR A 74 4.91 -3.67 4.52
C THR A 74 4.36 -3.69 5.94
N LEU A 75 4.40 -2.53 6.60
CA LEU A 75 3.78 -2.31 7.90
C LEU A 75 3.09 -0.95 7.89
N PHE A 76 1.80 -0.90 8.24
CA PHE A 76 1.13 0.35 8.57
C PHE A 76 1.13 0.53 10.09
N ILE A 77 1.32 1.76 10.56
CA ILE A 77 1.29 2.11 11.98
C ILE A 77 0.27 3.22 12.16
N GLN A 78 -0.74 2.96 12.99
CA GLN A 78 -1.64 4.00 13.46
C GLN A 78 -0.85 4.96 14.34
N VAL A 79 -0.78 6.21 13.90
CA VAL A 79 -0.35 7.34 14.72
C VAL A 79 -1.60 7.99 15.29
N ALA A 80 -1.55 8.40 16.56
CA ALA A 80 -2.64 9.18 17.14
C ALA A 80 -2.77 10.51 16.39
N ASP A 81 -4.00 10.94 16.12
CA ASP A 81 -4.25 12.31 15.70
C ASP A 81 -4.06 13.21 16.95
N ASP A 82 -3.10 14.13 16.89
CA ASP A 82 -2.91 15.20 17.89
C ASP A 82 -4.03 16.27 17.79
#